data_AF-A0A8B7NW44-F1
#
_entry.id   AF-A0A8B7NW44-F1
#
_cell.length_a   1.000
_cell.length_b   1.000
_cell.length_c   1.000
_cell.angle_alpha   90.00
_cell.angle_beta   90.00
_cell.angle_gamma   90.00
#
_symmetry.space_group_name_H-M   'P 1'
#
loop_
_entity.id
_entity.type
_entity.pdbx_description
1 polymer ?
#
loop_
_entity_poly.entity_id
_entity_poly.type
_entity_poly.pdbx_seq_one_letter_code
_entity_poly.pdbx_strand_id
1 'polypeptide(L)'
;MPSQRCCSRHLCVIVWRPCDLTTTVSHDCHPCDLTTAVSHDCHPCDLTTAVSHDCHPCDLTTAVSHDCHPCDLTTAVSHDCHPCDLTTAVSHDCHPCDLTTAVSHDCRPCDLTTAVSHDCRPCDLTTAVSHDCRPCDLTTAVSHDCRPCDLTTAVSHDCRPCDLTTAVSHDCRPCDLTTAVSHDCRPCDLTTAVSHDCRPCDLTTAVSHDCRPCDLTTAVSHDCHHVISPPPCHMTATRVISPPPCHMTAARMISPPPCHMTAARMISPPPCHMTATV
;
A
#
# COMPACT_ATOMS: atom_id res chain seq x y z
N MET A 1 23.92 52.26 -20.88
CA MET A 1 25.15 51.44 -20.90
C MET A 1 26.32 52.34 -20.48
N PRO A 2 27.28 51.89 -19.64
CA PRO A 2 27.87 50.55 -19.69
C PRO A 2 27.64 49.72 -18.43
N SER A 3 27.06 48.53 -18.65
CA SER A 3 27.21 47.34 -17.82
C SER A 3 28.50 46.64 -18.27
N GLN A 4 29.50 46.50 -17.39
CA GLN A 4 30.74 45.77 -17.70
C GLN A 4 31.16 44.78 -16.61
N ARG A 5 31.15 43.53 -17.06
CA ARG A 5 31.70 42.21 -16.65
C ARG A 5 32.83 42.15 -15.62
N CYS A 6 32.84 41.05 -14.86
CA CYS A 6 33.95 40.08 -14.92
C CYS A 6 33.52 38.71 -14.37
N CYS A 7 33.57 37.66 -15.19
CA CYS A 7 33.52 36.28 -14.70
C CYS A 7 34.65 35.52 -15.38
N SER A 8 35.76 35.40 -14.64
CA SER A 8 36.69 34.30 -14.84
C SER A 8 35.90 33.00 -14.63
N ARG A 9 36.39 31.88 -15.16
CA ARG A 9 35.77 30.53 -15.20
C ARG A 9 35.19 29.96 -13.87
N HIS A 10 35.15 30.72 -12.77
CA HIS A 10 34.87 30.23 -11.43
C HIS A 10 33.99 31.13 -10.55
N LEU A 11 33.60 32.36 -10.95
CA LEU A 11 32.67 33.16 -10.12
C LEU A 11 31.99 34.22 -10.98
N CYS A 12 30.65 34.27 -10.94
CA CYS A 12 29.90 35.26 -11.69
C CYS A 12 28.86 35.95 -10.82
N VAL A 13 29.13 37.21 -10.47
CA VAL A 13 28.20 38.08 -9.76
C VAL A 13 27.57 39.01 -10.80
N ILE A 14 26.28 38.75 -11.06
CA ILE A 14 25.32 39.48 -11.88
C ILE A 14 25.56 39.37 -13.40
N VAL A 15 24.76 38.53 -14.07
CA VAL A 15 24.61 38.57 -15.53
C VAL A 15 23.14 38.64 -15.93
N TRP A 16 22.79 39.72 -16.63
CA TRP A 16 21.48 39.99 -17.23
C TRP A 16 21.39 39.47 -18.68
N ARG A 17 21.85 38.23 -18.96
CA ARG A 17 21.71 37.56 -20.27
C ARG A 17 21.85 36.03 -20.14
N PRO A 18 21.22 35.24 -21.02
CA PRO A 18 21.39 33.78 -21.06
C PRO A 18 22.86 33.45 -21.34
N CYS A 19 23.46 32.67 -20.45
CA CYS A 19 24.87 32.29 -20.51
C CYS A 19 24.99 30.78 -20.42
N ASP A 20 25.61 30.18 -21.43
CA ASP A 20 26.01 28.78 -21.46
C ASP A 20 27.35 28.67 -20.70
N LEU A 21 27.30 28.32 -19.40
CA LEU A 21 28.46 28.24 -18.51
C LEU A 21 28.66 26.81 -18.00
N THR A 22 29.91 26.36 -17.98
CA THR A 22 30.28 25.02 -17.52
C THR A 22 30.19 24.85 -16.00
N THR A 23 30.42 25.93 -15.23
CA THR A 23 30.31 25.92 -13.77
C THR A 23 30.01 27.32 -13.25
N THR A 24 28.97 27.50 -12.43
CA THR A 24 28.60 28.80 -11.85
C THR A 24 28.29 28.73 -10.37
N VAL A 25 28.63 29.80 -9.67
CA VAL A 25 28.09 30.11 -8.34
C VAL A 25 27.44 31.49 -8.46
N SER A 26 26.16 31.58 -8.12
CA SER A 26 25.36 32.79 -8.26
C SER A 26 24.45 32.97 -7.06
N HIS A 27 24.10 34.22 -6.77
CA HIS A 27 22.98 34.50 -5.88
C HIS A 27 21.69 34.40 -6.68
N ASP A 28 21.58 35.18 -7.77
CA ASP A 28 20.42 35.17 -8.65
C ASP A 28 20.83 34.75 -10.07
N CYS A 29 20.04 33.85 -10.66
CA CYS A 29 20.22 33.31 -12.00
C CYS A 29 18.94 33.52 -12.83
N HIS A 30 19.06 34.19 -13.97
CA HIS A 30 17.88 34.61 -14.73
C HIS A 30 18.11 34.75 -16.25
N PRO A 31 17.37 34.01 -17.10
CA PRO A 31 17.32 32.54 -17.24
C PRO A 31 18.69 31.94 -17.57
N CYS A 32 18.89 30.64 -17.33
CA CYS A 32 20.19 30.00 -17.54
C CYS A 32 20.14 28.51 -17.90
N ASP A 33 21.03 28.10 -18.81
CA ASP A 33 21.35 26.71 -19.13
C ASP A 33 22.76 26.41 -18.60
N LEU A 34 22.86 25.50 -17.63
CA LEU A 34 24.09 25.31 -16.86
C LEU A 34 24.40 23.83 -16.68
N THR A 35 25.65 23.44 -16.93
CA THR A 35 26.08 22.06 -16.67
C THR A 35 26.27 21.81 -15.18
N THR A 36 26.83 22.77 -14.45
CA THR A 36 27.03 22.66 -12.99
C THR A 36 26.78 24.01 -12.34
N ALA A 37 25.88 24.08 -11.37
CA ALA A 37 25.58 25.33 -10.68
C ALA A 37 25.36 25.18 -9.18
N VAL A 38 25.71 26.23 -8.46
CA VAL A 38 25.21 26.50 -7.11
C VAL A 38 24.53 27.85 -7.13
N SER A 39 23.25 27.91 -6.78
CA SER A 39 22.44 29.12 -6.83
C SER A 39 21.64 29.30 -5.55
N HIS A 40 21.36 30.55 -5.20
CA HIS A 40 20.32 30.82 -4.21
C HIS A 40 18.97 30.84 -4.91
N ASP A 41 18.79 31.77 -5.84
CA ASP A 41 17.54 31.96 -6.58
C ASP A 41 17.76 31.70 -8.08
N CYS A 42 16.98 30.80 -8.65
CA CYS A 42 17.00 30.46 -10.06
C CYS A 42 15.63 30.63 -10.67
N HIS A 43 15.54 31.40 -11.76
CA HIS A 43 14.32 31.52 -12.54
C HIS A 43 14.56 31.70 -14.03
N PRO A 44 13.72 31.13 -14.90
CA PRO A 44 13.71 29.70 -15.21
C PRO A 44 15.12 29.15 -15.48
N CYS A 45 15.33 27.85 -15.28
CA CYS A 45 16.64 27.25 -15.47
C CYS A 45 16.63 25.77 -15.86
N ASP A 46 17.55 25.40 -16.76
CA ASP A 46 17.82 24.02 -17.15
C ASP A 46 19.21 23.65 -16.63
N LEU A 47 19.28 22.70 -15.69
CA LEU A 47 20.52 22.34 -15.00
C LEU A 47 20.81 20.86 -15.06
N THR A 48 22.03 20.51 -15.46
CA THR A 48 22.46 19.10 -15.41
C THR A 48 22.82 18.69 -13.98
N THR A 49 23.59 19.50 -13.26
CA THR A 49 23.98 19.26 -11.87
C THR A 49 23.81 20.53 -11.06
N ALA A 50 22.90 20.56 -10.10
CA ALA A 50 22.61 21.77 -9.34
C ALA A 50 22.55 21.54 -7.82
N VAL A 51 22.94 22.58 -7.09
CA VAL A 51 22.49 22.80 -5.72
C VAL A 51 21.79 24.16 -5.69
N SER A 52 20.55 24.18 -5.26
CA SER A 52 19.74 25.40 -5.27
C SER A 52 18.91 25.57 -4.01
N HIS A 53 18.70 26.83 -3.61
CA HIS A 53 17.76 27.13 -2.54
C HIS A 53 16.35 27.24 -3.11
N ASP A 54 16.11 28.19 -4.01
CA ASP A 54 14.83 28.44 -4.65
C ASP A 54 14.94 28.31 -6.18
N CYS A 55 14.11 27.46 -6.78
CA CYS A 55 14.04 27.28 -8.23
C CYS A 55 12.62 27.43 -8.77
N HIS A 56 12.48 28.15 -9.90
CA HIS A 56 11.16 28.47 -10.44
C HIS A 56 11.15 28.96 -11.89
N PRO A 57 10.44 28.29 -12.82
CA PRO A 57 10.38 26.85 -13.03
C PRO A 57 11.76 26.26 -13.32
N CYS A 58 11.92 24.95 -13.19
CA CYS A 58 13.22 24.33 -13.42
C CYS A 58 13.19 22.87 -13.92
N ASP A 59 14.10 22.57 -14.84
CA ASP A 59 14.35 21.20 -15.31
C ASP A 59 15.74 20.77 -14.84
N LEU A 60 15.80 19.75 -13.97
CA LEU A 60 17.05 19.31 -13.35
C LEU A 60 17.34 17.83 -13.57
N THR A 61 18.55 17.51 -14.04
CA THR A 61 18.95 16.11 -14.17
C THR A 61 19.43 15.54 -12.83
N THR A 62 20.33 16.23 -12.13
CA THR A 62 20.84 15.83 -10.81
C THR A 62 20.83 17.03 -9.88
N ALA A 63 20.01 16.99 -8.83
CA ALA A 63 19.77 18.16 -8.00
C ALA A 63 19.74 17.88 -6.50
N VAL A 64 20.17 18.88 -5.73
CA VAL A 64 19.77 19.06 -4.35
C VAL A 64 19.09 20.41 -4.24
N SER A 65 17.83 20.43 -3.83
CA SER A 65 17.04 21.64 -3.81
C SER A 65 16.31 21.83 -2.48
N HIS A 66 16.18 23.06 -2.02
CA HIS A 66 15.31 23.35 -0.86
C HIS A 66 13.86 23.52 -1.33
N ASP A 67 13.59 24.50 -2.19
CA ASP A 67 12.27 24.84 -2.70
C ASP A 67 12.28 24.81 -4.24
N CYS A 68 11.38 24.04 -4.84
CA CYS A 68 11.25 23.96 -6.31
C CYS A 68 9.81 24.10 -6.76
N HIS A 69 9.57 24.93 -7.78
CA HIS A 69 8.20 25.21 -8.22
C HIS A 69 8.05 25.82 -9.63
N PRO A 70 7.23 25.25 -10.51
CA PRO A 70 7.13 23.83 -10.83
C PRO A 70 8.49 23.26 -11.25
N CYS A 71 8.64 21.94 -11.17
CA CYS A 71 9.93 21.32 -11.48
C CYS A 71 9.86 19.89 -12.01
N ASP A 72 10.72 19.60 -12.98
CA ASP A 72 10.94 18.25 -13.52
C ASP A 72 12.34 17.77 -13.11
N LEU A 73 12.42 16.71 -12.29
CA LEU A 73 13.69 16.22 -11.77
C LEU A 73 13.93 14.74 -12.08
N THR A 74 15.10 14.44 -12.65
CA THR A 74 15.47 13.05 -12.94
C THR A 74 16.05 12.34 -11.71
N THR A 75 17.02 12.94 -11.03
CA THR A 75 17.63 12.41 -9.81
C THR A 75 17.75 13.53 -8.79
N ALA A 76 16.97 13.47 -7.70
CA ALA A 76 16.86 14.61 -6.80
C ALA A 76 16.82 14.24 -5.32
N VAL A 77 17.34 15.16 -4.52
CA VAL A 77 16.99 15.30 -3.11
C VAL A 77 16.35 16.66 -2.94
N SER A 78 15.11 16.69 -2.45
CA SER A 78 14.36 17.94 -2.32
C SER A 78 13.70 18.05 -0.94
N HIS A 79 13.65 19.28 -0.40
CA HIS A 79 12.88 19.52 0.81
C HIS A 79 11.40 19.77 0.47
N ASP A 80 11.12 20.79 -0.31
CA ASP A 80 9.78 21.21 -0.73
C ASP A 80 9.71 21.25 -2.26
N CYS A 81 8.75 20.53 -2.84
CA CYS A 81 8.51 20.54 -4.29
C CYS A 81 7.04 20.72 -4.60
N HIS A 82 6.72 21.68 -5.49
CA HIS A 82 5.33 21.95 -5.80
C HIS A 82 5.12 22.55 -7.20
N PRO A 83 4.15 22.11 -8.01
CA PRO A 83 4.02 20.74 -8.52
C PRO A 83 5.33 20.16 -9.06
N CYS A 84 5.46 18.83 -9.05
CA CYS A 84 6.70 18.21 -9.49
C CYS A 84 6.59 16.80 -10.10
N ASP A 85 7.40 16.55 -11.13
CA ASP A 85 7.57 15.24 -11.76
C ASP A 85 8.96 14.70 -11.45
N LEU A 86 9.05 13.57 -10.74
CA LEU A 86 10.32 13.04 -10.24
C LEU A 86 10.54 11.58 -10.67
N THR A 87 11.68 11.32 -11.31
CA THR A 87 12.02 9.94 -11.72
C THR A 87 12.66 9.14 -10.59
N THR A 88 13.71 9.66 -9.95
CA THR A 88 14.39 9.04 -8.80
C THR A 88 14.60 10.08 -7.72
N ALA A 89 13.94 9.92 -6.58
CA ALA A 89 13.85 11.01 -5.61
C ALA A 89 13.93 10.58 -4.14
N VAL A 90 14.48 11.48 -3.34
CA VAL A 90 14.20 11.56 -1.91
C VAL A 90 13.60 12.93 -1.64
N SER A 91 12.37 12.95 -1.13
CA SER A 91 11.66 14.21 -0.89
C SER A 91 11.06 14.28 0.51
N HIS A 92 11.08 15.46 1.13
CA HIS A 92 10.40 15.65 2.41
C HIS A 92 8.92 15.96 2.20
N ASP A 93 8.62 17.07 1.53
CA ASP A 93 7.28 17.57 1.24
C ASP A 93 7.08 17.70 -0.28
N CYS A 94 6.04 17.05 -0.81
CA CYS A 94 5.68 17.12 -2.22
C CYS A 94 4.20 17.41 -2.40
N HIS A 95 3.90 18.44 -3.21
CA HIS A 95 2.53 18.85 -3.46
C HIS A 95 2.27 19.19 -4.92
N PRO A 96 1.14 18.82 -5.55
CA PRO A 96 1.01 17.52 -6.25
C PRO A 96 2.32 16.96 -6.84
N CYS A 97 2.44 15.64 -6.88
CA CYS A 97 3.65 15.02 -7.43
C CYS A 97 3.48 13.64 -8.08
N ASP A 98 4.20 13.43 -9.18
CA ASP A 98 4.27 12.15 -9.90
C ASP A 98 5.68 11.54 -9.77
N LEU A 99 5.79 10.42 -9.05
CA LEU A 99 7.07 9.84 -8.62
C LEU A 99 7.24 8.42 -9.15
N THR A 100 8.33 8.18 -9.90
CA THR A 100 8.61 6.83 -10.43
C THR A 100 9.30 5.93 -9.39
N THR A 101 10.43 6.36 -8.85
CA THR A 101 11.17 5.65 -7.79
C THR A 101 11.47 6.62 -6.66
N ALA A 102 10.86 6.44 -5.49
CA ALA A 102 10.88 7.47 -4.46
C ALA A 102 11.00 6.97 -3.02
N VAL A 103 11.62 7.82 -2.19
CA VAL A 103 11.44 7.84 -0.75
C VAL A 103 10.85 9.18 -0.35
N SER A 104 9.68 9.19 0.28
CA SER A 104 9.00 10.44 0.61
C SER A 104 8.39 10.48 2.02
N HIS A 105 8.37 11.65 2.67
CA HIS A 105 7.83 11.79 4.03
C HIS A 105 6.40 12.34 4.09
N ASP A 106 6.06 13.29 3.22
CA ASP A 106 4.74 13.91 3.15
C ASP A 106 4.41 14.18 1.67
N CYS A 107 3.40 13.48 1.14
CA CYS A 107 3.03 13.62 -0.27
C CYS A 107 1.54 13.83 -0.42
N ARG A 108 1.13 14.88 -1.14
CA ARG A 108 -0.28 15.24 -1.29
C ARG A 108 -0.58 15.90 -2.63
N PRO A 109 -1.69 15.60 -3.30
CA PRO A 109 -1.91 14.27 -3.86
C PRO A 109 -0.66 13.72 -4.59
N CYS A 110 -0.54 12.39 -4.69
CA CYS A 110 0.63 11.81 -5.34
C CYS A 110 0.40 10.46 -6.02
N ASP A 111 1.05 10.27 -7.17
CA ASP A 111 1.03 9.03 -7.94
C ASP A 111 2.44 8.41 -7.96
N LEU A 112 2.58 7.24 -7.33
CA LEU A 112 3.87 6.62 -7.02
C LEU A 112 3.98 5.22 -7.64
N THR A 113 5.00 5.00 -8.47
CA THR A 113 5.20 3.67 -9.09
C THR A 113 5.93 2.70 -8.17
N THR A 114 7.14 3.04 -7.71
CA THR A 114 7.94 2.26 -6.75
C THR A 114 8.34 3.16 -5.59
N ALA A 115 7.83 2.89 -4.39
CA ALA A 115 7.96 3.87 -3.31
C ALA A 115 8.15 3.29 -1.91
N VAL A 116 8.86 4.05 -1.10
CA VAL A 116 8.78 4.00 0.36
C VAL A 116 8.22 5.34 0.83
N SER A 117 7.06 5.34 1.48
CA SER A 117 6.40 6.60 1.79
C SER A 117 5.86 6.65 3.21
N HIS A 118 5.95 7.83 3.82
CA HIS A 118 5.26 8.21 5.03
C HIS A 118 4.16 9.23 4.68
N ASP A 119 3.08 9.29 5.45
CA ASP A 119 2.03 10.32 5.39
C ASP A 119 1.57 10.76 3.98
N CYS A 120 1.02 9.84 3.19
CA CYS A 120 0.54 10.14 1.83
C CYS A 120 -0.96 10.43 1.78
N ARG A 121 -1.38 11.55 1.17
CA ARG A 121 -2.80 11.98 1.13
C ARG A 121 -3.23 12.86 -0.05
N PRO A 122 -4.20 12.44 -0.89
CA PRO A 122 -4.50 11.08 -1.32
C PRO A 122 -3.35 10.49 -2.14
N CYS A 123 -3.32 9.17 -2.36
CA CYS A 123 -2.23 8.56 -3.11
C CYS A 123 -2.54 7.26 -3.84
N ASP A 124 -2.00 7.12 -5.06
CA ASP A 124 -2.11 5.91 -5.88
C ASP A 124 -0.72 5.26 -6.03
N LEU A 125 -0.56 4.04 -5.52
CA LEU A 125 0.73 3.37 -5.36
C LEU A 125 0.76 2.02 -6.06
N THR A 126 1.72 1.80 -6.96
CA THR A 126 1.83 0.52 -7.68
C THR A 126 2.60 -0.53 -6.88
N THR A 127 3.85 -0.26 -6.50
CA THR A 127 4.70 -1.13 -5.67
C THR A 127 5.23 -0.32 -4.49
N ALA A 128 4.78 -0.62 -3.27
CA ALA A 128 5.04 0.28 -2.16
C ALA A 128 5.27 -0.36 -0.79
N VAL A 129 6.06 0.33 0.01
CA VAL A 129 6.06 0.22 1.47
C VAL A 129 5.56 1.54 2.03
N SER A 130 4.45 1.54 2.77
CA SER A 130 3.82 2.80 3.17
C SER A 130 3.35 2.84 4.61
N HIS A 131 3.44 4.01 5.23
CA HIS A 131 2.94 4.29 6.56
C HIS A 131 1.97 5.49 6.52
N ASP A 132 0.84 5.39 7.20
CA ASP A 132 -0.15 6.48 7.34
C ASP A 132 -0.75 7.03 6.02
N CYS A 133 -1.22 6.15 5.14
CA CYS A 133 -1.82 6.56 3.85
C CYS A 133 -3.32 6.87 3.95
N ARG A 134 -3.77 8.02 3.42
CA ARG A 134 -5.18 8.46 3.51
C ARG A 134 -5.67 9.39 2.40
N PRO A 135 -6.73 9.05 1.64
CA PRO A 135 -7.10 7.71 1.17
C PRO A 135 -6.02 7.15 0.22
N CYS A 136 -6.03 5.84 -0.04
CA CYS A 136 -5.02 5.25 -0.90
C CYS A 136 -5.42 3.99 -1.69
N ASP A 137 -4.97 3.91 -2.94
CA ASP A 137 -5.16 2.76 -3.83
C ASP A 137 -3.81 2.09 -4.12
N LEU A 138 -3.65 0.84 -3.68
CA LEU A 138 -2.36 0.15 -3.65
C LEU A 138 -2.41 -1.18 -4.41
N THR A 139 -1.53 -1.37 -5.40
CA THR A 139 -1.53 -2.62 -6.19
C THR A 139 -0.72 -3.73 -5.53
N THR A 140 0.56 -3.52 -5.25
CA THR A 140 1.45 -4.46 -4.55
C THR A 140 2.08 -3.74 -3.36
N ALA A 141 1.71 -4.12 -2.14
CA ALA A 141 2.07 -3.29 -0.99
C ALA A 141 2.39 -4.01 0.32
N VAL A 142 3.25 -3.39 1.11
CA VAL A 142 3.31 -3.56 2.55
C VAL A 142 2.88 -2.24 3.20
N SER A 143 1.83 -2.26 4.01
CA SER A 143 1.28 -1.01 4.53
C SER A 143 0.90 -1.05 5.99
N HIS A 144 1.07 0.09 6.67
CA HIS A 144 0.69 0.31 8.06
C HIS A 144 -0.22 1.54 8.16
N ASP A 145 -1.32 1.43 8.91
CA ASP A 145 -2.25 2.54 9.19
C ASP A 145 -2.90 3.18 7.95
N CYS A 146 -3.49 2.39 7.06
CA CYS A 146 -4.16 2.89 5.84
C CYS A 146 -5.63 3.22 6.07
N ARG A 147 -6.10 4.41 5.63
CA ARG A 147 -7.49 4.86 5.86
C ARG A 147 -8.05 5.88 4.84
N PRO A 148 -9.17 5.59 4.15
CA PRO A 148 -9.59 4.29 3.63
C PRO A 148 -8.59 3.75 2.61
N CYS A 149 -8.66 2.46 2.27
CA CYS A 149 -7.72 1.89 1.31
C CYS A 149 -8.20 0.69 0.49
N ASP A 150 -7.85 0.67 -0.79
CA ASP A 150 -8.14 -0.43 -1.71
C ASP A 150 -6.84 -1.11 -2.14
N LEU A 151 -6.68 -2.39 -1.79
CA LEU A 151 -5.41 -3.12 -1.90
C LEU A 151 -5.57 -4.39 -2.73
N THR A 152 -4.75 -4.55 -3.78
CA THR A 152 -4.85 -5.74 -4.65
C THR A 152 -4.04 -6.92 -4.12
N THR A 153 -2.73 -6.76 -3.94
CA THR A 153 -1.83 -7.77 -3.36
C THR A 153 -1.08 -7.15 -2.18
N ALA A 154 -1.38 -7.57 -0.96
CA ALA A 154 -0.89 -6.82 0.19
C ALA A 154 -0.53 -7.63 1.44
N VAL A 155 0.41 -7.07 2.20
CA VAL A 155 0.56 -7.32 3.62
C VAL A 155 0.20 -6.04 4.36
N SER A 156 -0.76 -6.09 5.27
CA SER A 156 -1.29 -4.86 5.86
C SER A 156 -1.57 -4.96 7.35
N HIS A 157 -1.33 -3.85 8.05
CA HIS A 157 -1.60 -3.68 9.47
C HIS A 157 -2.46 -2.44 9.71
N ASP A 158 -3.48 -2.54 10.57
CA ASP A 158 -4.33 -1.42 10.99
C ASP A 158 -5.07 -0.68 9.85
N CYS A 159 -5.72 -1.43 8.94
CA CYS A 159 -6.46 -0.85 7.81
C CYS A 159 -7.91 -0.50 8.16
N ARG A 160 -8.37 0.72 7.83
CA ARG A 160 -9.73 1.20 8.18
C ARG A 160 -10.33 2.28 7.26
N PRO A 161 -11.50 2.06 6.65
CA PRO A 161 -12.00 0.79 6.08
C PRO A 161 -11.09 0.30 4.96
N CYS A 162 -11.23 -0.97 4.55
CA CYS A 162 -10.37 -1.50 3.50
C CYS A 162 -10.94 -2.65 2.66
N ASP A 163 -10.68 -2.60 1.36
CA ASP A 163 -11.06 -3.65 0.40
C ASP A 163 -9.80 -4.35 -0.13
N LEU A 164 -9.66 -5.65 0.13
CA LEU A 164 -8.45 -6.42 -0.13
C LEU A 164 -8.71 -7.62 -1.04
N THR A 165 -7.98 -7.73 -2.15
CA THR A 165 -8.15 -8.86 -3.08
C THR A 165 -7.34 -10.09 -2.67
N THR A 166 -6.02 -9.98 -2.57
CA THR A 166 -5.10 -11.05 -2.12
C THR A 166 -4.26 -10.51 -0.98
N ALA A 167 -4.49 -10.98 0.25
CA ALA A 167 -3.87 -10.32 1.39
C ALA A 167 -3.48 -11.19 2.58
N VAL A 168 -2.47 -10.71 3.30
CA VAL A 168 -2.23 -11.07 4.70
C VAL A 168 -2.47 -9.83 5.53
N SER A 169 -3.43 -9.89 6.46
CA SER A 169 -3.88 -8.67 7.16
C SER A 169 -4.04 -8.85 8.65
N HIS A 170 -3.71 -7.80 9.41
CA HIS A 170 -3.86 -7.73 10.85
C HIS A 170 -4.64 -6.47 11.23
N ASP A 171 -5.61 -6.60 12.15
CA ASP A 171 -6.38 -5.48 12.70
C ASP A 171 -7.18 -4.64 11.67
N CYS A 172 -7.90 -5.29 10.77
CA CYS A 172 -8.70 -4.61 9.73
C CYS A 172 -10.12 -4.26 10.20
N ARG A 173 -10.57 -3.01 9.97
CA ARG A 173 -11.89 -2.53 10.44
C ARG A 173 -12.53 -1.38 9.64
N PRO A 174 -13.76 -1.55 9.09
CA PRO A 174 -14.31 -2.77 8.50
C PRO A 174 -13.47 -3.23 7.30
N CYS A 175 -13.67 -4.48 6.84
CA CYS A 175 -12.91 -4.97 5.71
C CYS A 175 -13.59 -6.05 4.84
N ASP A 176 -13.41 -5.93 3.53
CA ASP A 176 -13.89 -6.91 2.54
C ASP A 176 -12.71 -7.61 1.88
N LEU A 177 -12.58 -8.92 2.08
CA LEU A 177 -11.40 -9.71 1.75
C LEU A 177 -11.76 -10.86 0.79
N THR A 178 -11.14 -10.90 -0.39
CA THR A 178 -11.42 -11.96 -1.38
C THR A 178 -10.62 -13.23 -1.12
N THR A 179 -9.29 -13.17 -1.15
CA THR A 179 -8.37 -14.29 -0.85
C THR A 179 -7.43 -13.85 0.25
N ALA A 180 -7.62 -14.33 1.49
CA ALA A 180 -6.89 -13.75 2.60
C ALA A 180 -6.46 -14.71 3.71
N VAL A 181 -5.35 -14.36 4.35
CA VAL A 181 -5.03 -14.77 5.72
C VAL A 181 -5.24 -13.56 6.62
N SER A 182 -6.05 -13.69 7.66
CA SER A 182 -6.48 -12.53 8.43
C SER A 182 -6.52 -12.79 9.94
N HIS A 183 -6.18 -11.76 10.72
CA HIS A 183 -6.19 -11.76 12.18
C HIS A 183 -6.90 -10.49 12.68
N ASP A 184 -7.79 -10.65 13.68
CA ASP A 184 -8.46 -9.53 14.36
C ASP A 184 -9.33 -8.61 13.45
N CYS A 185 -10.06 -9.18 12.50
CA CYS A 185 -10.91 -8.40 11.58
C CYS A 185 -12.30 -8.07 12.17
N ARG A 186 -12.73 -6.80 12.06
CA ARG A 186 -14.01 -6.32 12.65
C ARG A 186 -14.67 -5.12 11.97
N PRO A 187 -15.94 -5.22 11.50
CA PRO A 187 -16.57 -6.39 10.90
C PRO A 187 -15.85 -6.80 9.60
N CYS A 188 -16.13 -8.00 9.09
CA CYS A 188 -15.46 -8.43 7.86
C CYS A 188 -16.21 -9.45 6.99
N ASP A 189 -16.13 -9.26 5.67
CA ASP A 189 -16.70 -10.18 4.68
C ASP A 189 -15.60 -10.87 3.89
N LEU A 190 -15.53 -12.21 4.00
CA LEU A 190 -14.40 -13.02 3.55
C LEU A 190 -14.86 -14.11 2.56
N THR A 191 -14.27 -14.11 1.36
CA THR A 191 -14.65 -15.09 0.32
C THR A 191 -13.86 -16.40 0.44
N THR A 192 -12.53 -16.37 0.32
CA THR A 192 -11.64 -17.52 0.48
C THR A 192 -10.60 -17.18 1.54
N ALA A 193 -10.71 -17.74 2.74
CA ALA A 193 -9.89 -17.24 3.83
C ALA A 193 -9.42 -18.26 4.88
N VAL A 194 -8.29 -17.94 5.49
CA VAL A 194 -7.87 -18.47 6.78
C VAL A 194 -7.94 -17.32 7.79
N SER A 195 -8.72 -17.48 8.84
CA SER A 195 -9.03 -16.34 9.73
C SER A 195 -9.01 -16.69 11.21
N HIS A 196 -8.53 -15.74 12.00
CA HIS A 196 -8.49 -15.81 13.46
C HIS A 196 -9.11 -14.56 14.09
N ASP A 197 -9.94 -14.73 15.12
CA ASP A 197 -10.52 -13.63 15.92
C ASP A 197 -11.41 -12.63 15.15
N CYS A 198 -12.17 -13.09 14.16
CA CYS A 198 -13.06 -12.22 13.37
C CYS A 198 -14.40 -11.92 14.06
N ARG A 199 -14.84 -10.65 14.07
CA ARG A 199 -16.09 -10.22 14.75
C ARG A 199 -16.76 -8.96 14.19
N PRO A 200 -18.07 -9.00 13.84
CA PRO A 200 -18.79 -10.11 13.20
C PRO A 200 -18.19 -10.41 11.83
N CYS A 201 -18.52 -11.57 11.25
CA CYS A 201 -17.95 -11.95 9.96
C CYS A 201 -18.79 -12.90 9.09
N ASP A 202 -18.79 -12.66 7.78
CA ASP A 202 -19.43 -13.51 6.80
C ASP A 202 -18.37 -14.25 5.97
N LEU A 203 -18.39 -15.58 5.97
CA LEU A 203 -17.34 -16.42 5.39
C LEU A 203 -17.91 -17.39 4.34
N THR A 204 -17.40 -17.33 3.11
CA THR A 204 -17.87 -18.22 2.03
C THR A 204 -17.11 -19.56 2.02
N THR A 205 -15.80 -19.55 1.79
CA THR A 205 -14.91 -20.72 1.82
C THR A 205 -13.80 -20.48 2.82
N ALA A 206 -13.85 -21.11 4.00
CA ALA A 206 -12.93 -20.70 5.06
C ALA A 206 -12.44 -21.78 6.02
N VAL A 207 -11.25 -21.53 6.57
CA VAL A 207 -10.78 -22.12 7.82
C VAL A 207 -10.78 -21.01 8.87
N SER A 208 -11.53 -21.19 9.95
CA SER A 208 -11.74 -20.14 10.97
C SER A 208 -11.50 -20.62 12.40
N HIS A 209 -10.96 -19.73 13.22
CA HIS A 209 -10.77 -19.92 14.66
C HIS A 209 -11.28 -18.69 15.44
N ASP A 210 -12.03 -18.91 16.51
CA ASP A 210 -12.53 -17.85 17.42
C ASP A 210 -13.42 -16.75 16.78
N CYS A 211 -14.11 -17.07 15.68
CA CYS A 211 -15.00 -16.12 15.00
C CYS A 211 -16.37 -15.98 15.69
N ARG A 212 -16.84 -14.73 15.90
CA ARG A 212 -18.12 -14.42 16.60
C ARG A 212 -18.75 -13.07 16.25
N PRO A 213 -20.07 -12.99 16.01
CA PRO A 213 -20.89 -14.02 15.35
C PRO A 213 -20.39 -14.26 13.92
N CYS A 214 -20.74 -15.41 13.34
CA CYS A 214 -20.26 -15.78 12.02
C CYS A 214 -21.27 -16.56 11.18
N ASP A 215 -21.41 -16.16 9.92
CA ASP A 215 -22.19 -16.88 8.91
C ASP A 215 -21.24 -17.62 7.98
N LEU A 216 -21.41 -18.95 7.84
CA LEU A 216 -20.45 -19.79 7.11
C LEU A 216 -21.15 -20.65 6.06
N THR A 217 -20.63 -20.61 4.82
CA THR A 217 -21.16 -21.42 3.71
C THR A 217 -20.43 -22.77 3.57
N THR A 218 -19.11 -22.76 3.32
CA THR A 218 -18.24 -23.94 3.20
C THR A 218 -17.04 -23.76 4.10
N ALA A 219 -17.03 -24.38 5.28
CA ALA A 219 -15.98 -24.07 6.24
C ALA A 219 -15.55 -25.20 7.17
N VAL A 220 -14.32 -25.07 7.64
CA VAL A 220 -13.80 -25.72 8.84
C VAL A 220 -13.70 -24.63 9.92
N SER A 221 -14.25 -24.90 11.09
CA SER A 221 -14.38 -23.90 12.14
C SER A 221 -14.08 -24.53 13.50
N HIS A 222 -13.29 -23.83 14.32
CA HIS A 222 -12.98 -24.19 15.70
C HIS A 222 -13.35 -23.03 16.63
N ASP A 223 -13.94 -23.35 17.79
CA ASP A 223 -14.35 -22.40 18.84
C ASP A 223 -15.24 -21.22 18.38
N CYS A 224 -16.00 -21.43 17.30
CA CYS A 224 -16.94 -20.43 16.79
C CYS A 224 -18.30 -20.54 17.49
N HIS A 225 -18.86 -19.39 17.87
CA HIS A 225 -20.15 -19.31 18.55
C HIS A 225 -21.17 -18.58 17.68
N HIS A 226 -22.39 -19.09 17.64
CA HIS A 226 -23.48 -18.62 16.77
C HIS A 226 -23.14 -18.75 15.26
N VAL A 227 -22.96 -19.98 14.81
CA VAL A 227 -22.79 -20.32 13.39
C VAL A 227 -24.16 -20.49 12.73
N ILE A 228 -24.43 -19.73 11.66
CA ILE A 228 -25.55 -19.98 10.75
C ILE A 228 -24.98 -20.61 9.47
N SER A 229 -25.31 -21.89 9.23
CA SER A 229 -24.90 -22.60 8.01
C SER A 229 -26.10 -22.92 7.12
N PRO A 230 -26.09 -22.58 5.83
CA PRO A 230 -27.08 -23.06 4.88
C PRO A 230 -26.88 -24.57 4.59
N PRO A 231 -27.93 -25.32 4.20
CA PRO A 231 -27.83 -26.77 4.03
C PRO A 231 -26.88 -27.16 2.88
N PRO A 232 -26.02 -28.19 3.04
CA PRO A 232 -25.10 -28.63 2.00
C PRO A 232 -25.82 -29.49 0.96
N CYS A 233 -26.31 -28.87 -0.10
CA CYS A 233 -26.82 -29.58 -1.27
C CYS A 233 -25.64 -29.87 -2.21
N HIS A 234 -25.10 -31.11 -2.17
CA HIS A 234 -24.13 -31.69 -3.13
C HIS A 234 -22.63 -31.56 -2.80
N MET A 235 -22.06 -32.55 -2.10
CA MET A 235 -20.60 -32.79 -2.03
C MET A 235 -20.22 -34.01 -2.87
N THR A 236 -19.33 -33.84 -3.85
CA THR A 236 -18.67 -34.94 -4.57
C THR A 236 -17.21 -34.99 -4.13
N ALA A 237 -16.82 -35.97 -3.31
CA ALA A 237 -15.45 -36.13 -2.82
C ALA A 237 -14.79 -37.37 -3.44
N THR A 238 -13.70 -37.18 -4.19
CA THR A 238 -12.97 -38.25 -4.90
C THR A 238 -11.80 -38.84 -4.11
N ARG A 239 -11.40 -38.26 -2.97
CA ARG A 239 -10.36 -38.83 -2.10
C ARG A 239 -10.33 -38.10 -0.74
N VAL A 240 -10.62 -38.81 0.34
CA VAL A 240 -10.39 -38.32 1.71
C VAL A 240 -9.23 -39.11 2.30
N ILE A 241 -8.12 -38.43 2.58
CA ILE A 241 -7.01 -38.96 3.41
C ILE A 241 -7.27 -38.44 4.82
N SER A 242 -7.52 -39.34 5.77
CA SER A 242 -7.97 -39.03 7.13
C SER A 242 -6.94 -38.22 7.95
N PRO A 243 -7.33 -37.11 8.61
CA PRO A 243 -6.57 -36.53 9.72
C PRO A 243 -6.84 -37.28 11.06
N PRO A 244 -5.99 -37.11 12.09
CA PRO A 244 -6.06 -37.85 13.37
C PRO A 244 -7.22 -37.34 14.29
N PRO A 245 -7.51 -37.99 15.44
CA PRO A 245 -8.82 -37.87 16.09
C PRO A 245 -8.97 -36.55 16.84
N CYS A 246 -9.78 -35.64 16.31
CA CYS A 246 -10.14 -34.38 16.99
C CYS A 246 -11.48 -34.54 17.71
N HIS A 247 -11.50 -34.15 18.98
CA HIS A 247 -12.67 -34.09 19.84
C HIS A 247 -13.59 -32.95 19.38
N MET A 248 -14.84 -33.21 18.99
CA MET A 248 -15.83 -32.17 18.69
C MET A 248 -16.73 -31.93 19.91
N THR A 249 -16.80 -30.69 20.38
CA THR A 249 -17.78 -30.25 21.39
C THR A 249 -18.71 -29.22 20.75
N ALA A 250 -19.92 -29.63 20.37
CA ALA A 250 -20.94 -28.75 19.79
C ALA A 250 -22.07 -28.49 20.80
N ALA A 251 -22.33 -27.22 21.12
CA ALA A 251 -23.27 -26.82 22.18
C ALA A 251 -24.74 -26.78 21.75
N ARG A 252 -25.07 -26.85 20.45
CA ARG A 252 -26.45 -26.96 19.94
C ARG A 252 -26.44 -27.18 18.42
N MET A 253 -27.00 -28.30 17.96
CA MET A 253 -27.33 -28.54 16.55
C MET A 253 -28.85 -28.58 16.38
N ILE A 254 -29.39 -27.87 15.38
CA ILE A 254 -30.78 -28.01 14.95
C ILE A 254 -30.77 -28.94 13.72
N SER A 255 -31.45 -30.09 13.82
CA SER A 255 -31.36 -31.24 12.90
C SER A 255 -31.76 -30.96 11.43
N PRO A 256 -31.02 -31.48 10.42
CA PRO A 256 -31.46 -31.44 9.01
C PRO A 256 -32.14 -32.76 8.52
N PRO A 257 -33.03 -32.70 7.50
CA PRO A 257 -33.74 -33.84 6.89
C PRO A 257 -32.86 -34.62 5.88
N PRO A 258 -33.28 -35.80 5.33
CA PRO A 258 -32.35 -36.78 4.77
C PRO A 258 -31.87 -36.44 3.35
N CYS A 259 -30.56 -36.49 3.12
CA CYS A 259 -29.92 -36.34 1.81
C CYS A 259 -29.23 -37.65 1.37
N HIS A 260 -29.29 -37.93 0.07
CA HIS A 260 -28.80 -39.15 -0.56
C HIS A 260 -27.28 -39.10 -0.80
N MET A 261 -26.54 -40.13 -0.36
CA MET A 261 -25.07 -40.24 -0.56
C MET A 261 -24.72 -41.24 -1.65
N THR A 262 -23.77 -40.89 -2.52
CA THR A 262 -23.11 -41.82 -3.44
C THR A 262 -21.61 -41.79 -3.16
N ALA A 263 -21.02 -42.89 -2.70
CA ALA A 263 -19.61 -42.98 -2.32
C ALA A 263 -18.87 -44.11 -3.06
N ALA A 264 -17.68 -43.83 -3.58
CA ALA A 264 -16.79 -44.82 -4.19
C ALA A 264 -15.65 -45.17 -3.23
N ARG A 265 -15.73 -46.37 -2.62
CA ARG A 265 -14.79 -47.03 -1.68
C ARG A 265 -14.63 -46.39 -0.29
N MET A 266 -15.04 -47.15 0.73
CA MET A 266 -14.75 -46.92 2.16
C MET A 266 -13.74 -47.94 2.69
N ILE A 267 -12.78 -47.51 3.50
CA ILE A 267 -11.94 -48.36 4.36
C ILE A 267 -12.28 -47.94 5.81
N SER A 268 -12.81 -48.85 6.63
CA SER A 268 -13.39 -48.55 7.95
C SER A 268 -12.35 -48.49 9.09
N PRO A 269 -12.37 -47.48 9.98
CA PRO A 269 -11.68 -47.48 11.28
C PRO A 269 -12.64 -47.77 12.48
N PRO A 270 -12.11 -48.01 13.71
CA PRO A 270 -12.87 -48.49 14.88
C PRO A 270 -13.70 -47.38 15.60
N PRO A 271 -14.64 -47.74 16.50
CA PRO A 271 -15.64 -46.80 17.02
C PRO A 271 -15.11 -45.83 18.10
N CYS A 272 -15.50 -44.56 18.02
CA CYS A 272 -15.24 -43.51 19.02
C CYS A 272 -16.45 -43.31 19.95
N HIS A 273 -16.20 -43.12 21.25
CA HIS A 273 -17.21 -42.84 22.28
C HIS A 273 -17.61 -41.36 22.31
N MET A 274 -18.90 -41.09 22.54
CA MET A 274 -19.49 -39.75 22.66
C MET A 274 -19.95 -39.53 24.10
N THR A 275 -19.51 -38.45 24.76
CA THR A 275 -20.02 -38.00 26.07
C THR A 275 -20.73 -36.67 25.90
N ALA A 276 -22.03 -36.65 26.20
CA ALA A 276 -22.84 -35.43 26.28
C ALA A 276 -22.96 -35.01 27.75
N THR A 277 -22.62 -33.77 28.06
CA THR A 277 -23.02 -33.10 29.32
C THR A 277 -24.21 -32.20 29.00
N VAL A 278 -25.33 -32.43 29.69
CA VAL A 278 -26.57 -31.65 29.61
C VAL A 278 -26.37 -30.24 30.16
#